data_AF-A0A2E0Q6A1-F1
#
_entry.id   AF-A0A2E0Q6A1-F1
#
_cell.length_a   1.000
_cell.length_b   1.000
_cell.length_c   1.000
_cell.angle_alpha   90.00
_cell.angle_beta   90.00
_cell.angle_gamma   90.00
#
_symmetry.space_group_name_H-M   'P 1'
#
loop_
_entity.id
_entity.type
_entity.pdbx_description
1 polymer ?
#
loop_
_entity_poly.entity_id
_entity_poly.type
_entity_poly.pdbx_seq_one_letter_code
_entity_poly.pdbx_strand_id
1 'polypeptide(L)'
;MSPIRLSLWLSTAVFAALAAALILEFSYPLTHDAAPGVLANLAVLRLPNLFYLFALWACRAAAKHLVAGEHFARTTRRLVWQVGLALTLGAAMQTLGVPWLLLLLKGWPGSIGAYDPATLTLAAVGLMMMVLSGLWRQAEQMAQELEEFI
;
A
#
# COMPACT_ATOMS: atom_id res chain seq x y z
N MET A 1 -26.32 -3.06 9.34
CA MET A 1 -25.14 -2.14 9.38
C MET A 1 -24.96 -1.55 7.99
N SER A 2 -24.72 -0.24 7.84
CA SER A 2 -24.50 0.34 6.51
C SER A 2 -23.19 -0.21 5.90
N PRO A 3 -23.12 -0.43 4.57
CA PRO A 3 -21.94 -1.00 3.91
C PRO A 3 -20.67 -0.17 4.14
N ILE A 4 -20.82 1.14 4.33
CA ILE A 4 -19.75 2.09 4.64
C ILE A 4 -19.13 1.81 6.02
N ARG A 5 -19.96 1.49 7.03
CA ARG A 5 -19.48 1.13 8.38
C ARG A 5 -18.76 -0.20 8.39
N LEU A 6 -19.20 -1.17 7.58
CA LEU A 6 -18.55 -2.48 7.45
C LEU A 6 -17.14 -2.34 6.84
N SER A 7 -17.01 -1.55 5.78
CA SER A 7 -15.71 -1.25 5.13
C SER A 7 -14.72 -0.59 6.09
N LEU A 8 -15.19 0.41 6.85
CA LEU A 8 -14.38 1.06 7.89
C LEU A 8 -13.88 0.07 8.94
N TRP A 9 -14.76 -0.81 9.41
CA TRP A 9 -14.44 -1.77 10.46
C TRP A 9 -13.43 -2.82 9.98
N LEU A 10 -13.63 -3.39 8.79
CA LEU A 10 -12.70 -4.32 8.15
C LEU A 10 -11.32 -3.70 7.93
N SER A 11 -11.27 -2.49 7.35
CA SER A 11 -10.00 -1.78 7.15
C SER A 11 -9.27 -1.53 8.47
N THR A 12 -9.99 -1.14 9.53
CA THR A 12 -9.37 -0.95 10.86
C THR A 12 -8.91 -2.24 11.51
N ALA A 13 -9.68 -3.32 11.38
CA ALA A 13 -9.32 -4.61 11.96
C ALA A 13 -8.05 -5.15 11.30
N VAL A 14 -7.96 -5.09 9.97
CA VAL A 14 -6.78 -5.52 9.22
C VAL A 14 -5.57 -4.61 9.52
N PHE A 15 -5.76 -3.30 9.57
CA PHE A 15 -4.70 -2.37 9.95
C PHE A 15 -4.18 -2.64 11.37
N ALA A 16 -5.08 -2.84 12.34
CA ALA A 16 -4.73 -3.12 13.73
C ALA A 16 -4.01 -4.47 13.86
N ALA A 17 -4.47 -5.50 13.15
CA ALA A 17 -3.82 -6.81 13.13
C ALA A 17 -2.41 -6.73 12.55
N LEU A 18 -2.22 -6.04 11.41
CA LEU A 18 -0.89 -5.86 10.80
C LEU A 18 0.04 -5.01 11.67
N ALA A 19 -0.48 -3.94 12.27
CA ALA A 19 0.29 -3.12 13.20
C ALA A 19 0.70 -3.92 14.45
N ALA A 20 -0.21 -4.70 15.02
CA ALA A 20 0.09 -5.58 16.14
C ALA A 20 1.14 -6.65 15.79
N ALA A 21 1.04 -7.26 14.61
CA ALA A 21 2.04 -8.21 14.11
C ALA A 21 3.42 -7.56 13.95
N LEU A 22 3.50 -6.34 13.40
CA LEU A 22 4.76 -5.59 13.30
C LEU A 22 5.35 -5.23 14.66
N ILE A 23 4.51 -4.80 15.62
CA ILE A 23 4.97 -4.49 16.99
C ILE A 23 5.49 -5.76 17.67
N LEU A 24 4.79 -6.89 17.53
CA LEU A 24 5.24 -8.19 18.04
C LEU A 24 6.59 -8.60 17.42
N GLU A 25 6.75 -8.47 16.11
CA GLU A 25 8.00 -8.82 15.43
C GLU A 25 9.18 -7.92 15.80
N PHE A 26 8.95 -6.62 16.06
CA PHE A 26 9.99 -5.71 16.52
C PHE A 26 10.28 -5.85 18.02
N SER A 27 9.30 -6.22 18.84
CA SER A 27 9.49 -6.40 20.29
C SER A 27 10.32 -7.64 20.64
N TYR A 28 10.26 -8.70 19.83
CA TYR A 28 11.07 -9.91 20.04
C TYR A 28 12.60 -9.68 20.01
N PRO A 29 13.19 -9.00 19.00
CA PRO A 29 14.62 -8.72 18.98
C PRO A 29 15.06 -7.64 19.98
N LEU A 30 14.18 -6.68 20.34
CA LEU A 30 14.47 -5.64 21.33
C LEU A 30 14.59 -6.19 22.75
N THR A 31 13.85 -7.27 23.07
CA THR A 31 13.90 -7.93 24.39
C THR A 31 15.07 -8.88 24.57
N HIS A 32 15.78 -9.23 23.49
CA HIS A 32 16.87 -10.21 23.48
C HIS A 32 18.25 -9.60 23.17
N ASP A 33 18.42 -8.28 23.29
CA ASP A 33 19.67 -7.55 22.97
C ASP A 33 20.27 -7.97 21.61
N ALA A 34 19.40 -8.03 20.59
CA ALA A 34 19.79 -8.48 19.26
C ALA A 34 20.87 -7.56 18.66
N ALA A 35 21.93 -8.17 18.11
CA ALA A 35 23.01 -7.44 17.44
C ALA A 35 22.45 -6.50 16.33
N PRO A 36 23.08 -5.33 16.10
CA PRO A 36 22.55 -4.32 15.16
C PRO A 36 22.36 -4.84 13.73
N GLY A 37 23.13 -5.85 13.30
CA GLY A 37 22.93 -6.52 12.01
C GLY A 37 21.62 -7.31 11.88
N VAL A 38 21.06 -7.81 12.99
CA VAL A 38 19.77 -8.52 13.03
C VAL A 38 18.61 -7.52 12.88
N LEU A 39 18.71 -6.37 13.57
CA LEU A 39 17.73 -5.29 13.46
C LEU A 39 17.69 -4.70 12.04
N ALA A 40 18.85 -4.45 11.44
CA ALA A 40 18.93 -3.96 10.05
C ALA A 40 18.32 -4.94 9.05
N ASN A 41 18.60 -6.24 9.21
CA ASN A 41 18.03 -7.29 8.37
C ASN A 41 16.49 -7.37 8.50
N LEU A 42 15.96 -7.29 9.73
CA LEU A 42 14.52 -7.26 9.99
C LEU A 42 13.85 -6.02 9.40
N ALA A 43 14.46 -4.85 9.53
CA ALA A 43 13.93 -3.61 8.97
C ALA A 43 13.80 -3.69 7.44
N VAL A 44 14.81 -4.25 6.75
CA VAL A 44 14.76 -4.46 5.29
C VAL A 44 13.67 -5.46 4.91
N LEU A 45 13.56 -6.58 5.62
CA LEU A 45 12.52 -7.60 5.36
C LEU A 45 11.09 -7.06 5.55
N ARG A 46 10.89 -6.07 6.44
CA ARG A 46 9.58 -5.53 6.79
C ARG A 46 9.24 -4.20 6.12
N LEU A 47 10.18 -3.63 5.36
CA LEU A 47 10.00 -2.40 4.60
C LEU A 47 8.76 -2.44 3.66
N PRO A 48 8.48 -3.54 2.94
CA PRO A 48 7.27 -3.64 2.11
C PRO A 48 5.96 -3.48 2.89
N ASN A 49 5.92 -3.92 4.16
CA ASN A 49 4.72 -3.83 5.00
C ASN A 49 4.29 -2.38 5.26
N LEU A 50 5.22 -1.43 5.22
CA LEU A 50 4.91 0.00 5.37
C LEU A 50 4.07 0.52 4.20
N PHE A 51 4.32 0.05 2.98
CA PHE A 51 3.53 0.40 1.81
C PHE A 51 2.11 -0.18 1.90
N TYR A 52 1.97 -1.42 2.37
CA TYR A 52 0.65 -2.02 2.61
C TYR A 52 -0.13 -1.32 3.73
N LEU A 53 0.55 -0.93 4.82
CA LEU A 53 -0.03 -0.09 5.88
C LEU A 53 -0.51 1.26 5.35
N PHE A 54 0.27 1.89 4.46
CA PHE A 54 -0.14 3.14 3.82
C PHE A 54 -1.39 2.96 2.95
N ALA A 55 -1.50 1.85 2.21
CA ALA A 55 -2.70 1.54 1.43
C ALA A 55 -3.95 1.42 2.33
N LEU A 56 -3.83 0.70 3.45
CA LEU A 56 -4.91 0.58 4.45
C LEU A 56 -5.27 1.92 5.09
N TRP A 57 -4.27 2.76 5.39
CA TRP A 57 -4.49 4.09 5.93
C TRP A 57 -5.21 5.00 4.93
N ALA A 58 -4.85 4.94 3.64
CA ALA A 58 -5.54 5.67 2.58
C ALA A 58 -7.02 5.23 2.46
N CYS A 59 -7.31 3.93 2.53
CA CYS A 59 -8.69 3.41 2.59
C CYS A 59 -9.48 3.98 3.77
N ARG A 60 -8.89 3.97 4.97
CA ARG A 60 -9.52 4.54 6.17
C ARG A 60 -9.74 6.05 6.03
N ALA A 61 -8.76 6.78 5.50
CA ALA A 61 -8.88 8.22 5.29
C ALA A 61 -10.02 8.54 4.32
N ALA A 62 -10.07 7.88 3.16
CA ALA A 62 -11.14 8.09 2.18
C ALA A 62 -12.53 7.77 2.75
N ALA A 63 -12.66 6.69 3.52
CA ALA A 63 -13.92 6.34 4.15
C ALA A 63 -14.35 7.37 5.21
N LYS A 64 -13.42 8.01 5.92
CA LYS A 64 -13.72 9.15 6.81
C LYS A 64 -14.20 10.38 6.03
N HIS A 65 -13.54 10.72 4.92
CA HIS A 65 -13.93 11.83 4.06
C HIS A 65 -15.33 11.64 3.46
N LEU A 66 -15.67 10.41 3.08
CA LEU A 66 -17.01 10.03 2.61
C LEU A 66 -18.09 10.21 3.68
N VAL A 67 -17.81 9.85 4.93
CA VAL A 67 -18.74 10.07 6.06
C VAL A 67 -18.85 11.56 6.41
N ALA A 68 -17.80 12.35 6.16
CA ALA A 68 -17.80 13.80 6.36
C ALA A 68 -18.58 14.58 5.27
N GLY A 69 -19.12 13.90 4.26
CA GLY A 69 -19.91 14.52 3.20
C GLY A 69 -19.08 15.09 2.05
N GLU A 70 -17.80 14.72 1.91
CA GLU A 70 -16.99 15.13 0.76
C GLU A 70 -17.47 14.49 -0.55
N HIS A 71 -17.14 15.14 -1.68
CA HIS A 71 -17.52 14.69 -3.01
C HIS A 71 -16.99 13.28 -3.32
N PHE A 72 -17.92 12.33 -3.41
CA PHE A 72 -17.66 10.90 -3.64
C PHE A 72 -16.70 10.64 -4.80
N ALA A 73 -16.90 11.30 -5.94
CA ALA A 73 -16.09 11.11 -7.15
C ALA A 73 -14.61 11.49 -6.91
N ARG A 74 -14.36 12.67 -6.35
CA ARG A 74 -13.00 13.17 -6.07
C ARG A 74 -12.29 12.31 -5.02
N THR A 75 -12.99 11.92 -3.96
CA THR A 75 -12.42 11.11 -2.87
C THR A 75 -12.12 9.69 -3.32
N THR A 76 -13.02 9.07 -4.11
CA THR A 76 -12.82 7.72 -4.64
C THR A 76 -11.69 7.67 -5.66
N ARG A 77 -11.60 8.66 -6.56
CA ARG A 77 -10.49 8.75 -7.53
C ARG A 77 -9.13 8.85 -6.82
N ARG A 78 -9.02 9.72 -5.81
CA ARG A 78 -7.79 9.89 -5.03
C ARG A 78 -7.42 8.61 -4.28
N LEU A 79 -8.42 7.93 -3.69
CA LEU A 79 -8.23 6.66 -3.02
C LEU A 79 -7.66 5.60 -3.97
N VAL A 80 -8.29 5.40 -5.13
CA VAL A 80 -7.89 4.38 -6.11
C VAL A 80 -6.44 4.62 -6.58
N TRP A 81 -6.06 5.88 -6.83
CA TRP A 81 -4.68 6.21 -7.18
C TRP A 81 -3.70 5.94 -6.03
N GLN A 82 -4.02 6.36 -4.81
CA GLN A 82 -3.14 6.16 -3.64
C GLN A 82 -2.95 4.68 -3.32
N VAL A 83 -4.02 3.89 -3.36
CA VAL A 83 -3.97 2.43 -3.16
C VAL A 83 -3.18 1.79 -4.29
N GLY A 84 -3.45 2.13 -5.55
CA GLY A 84 -2.73 1.58 -6.70
C GLY A 84 -1.22 1.86 -6.63
N LEU A 85 -0.84 3.07 -6.25
CA LEU A 85 0.56 3.47 -6.05
C LEU A 85 1.21 2.71 -4.90
N ALA A 86 0.51 2.58 -3.77
CA ALA A 86 1.00 1.87 -2.60
C ALA A 86 1.23 0.37 -2.87
N LEU A 87 0.31 -0.27 -3.58
CA LEU A 87 0.44 -1.69 -3.96
C LEU A 87 1.57 -1.90 -4.97
N THR A 88 1.68 -1.03 -5.98
CA THR A 88 2.76 -1.10 -6.97
C THR A 88 4.12 -0.90 -6.31
N LEU A 89 4.27 0.12 -5.45
CA LEU A 89 5.53 0.37 -4.75
C LEU A 89 5.86 -0.73 -3.74
N GLY A 90 4.88 -1.22 -2.97
CA GLY A 90 5.08 -2.32 -2.03
C GLY A 90 5.55 -3.59 -2.74
N ALA A 91 4.91 -3.92 -3.86
CA ALA A 91 5.27 -5.08 -4.67
C ALA A 91 6.64 -4.92 -5.36
N ALA A 92 6.97 -3.73 -5.90
CA ALA A 92 8.28 -3.45 -6.45
C ALA A 92 9.38 -3.52 -5.38
N MET A 93 9.10 -2.98 -4.19
CA MET A 93 10.02 -3.04 -3.06
C MET A 93 10.23 -4.49 -2.60
N GLN A 94 9.19 -5.32 -2.58
CA GLN A 94 9.31 -6.73 -2.17
C GLN A 94 10.03 -7.59 -3.21
N THR A 95 9.77 -7.40 -4.50
CA THR A 95 10.37 -8.20 -5.58
C THR A 95 11.80 -7.79 -5.89
N LEU A 96 12.11 -6.49 -5.88
CA LEU A 96 13.40 -5.95 -6.30
C LEU A 96 14.14 -5.25 -5.15
N GLY A 97 13.44 -4.44 -4.36
CA GLY A 97 14.05 -3.63 -3.30
C GLY A 97 14.68 -4.45 -2.19
N VAL A 98 13.95 -5.42 -1.62
CA VAL A 98 14.41 -6.26 -0.51
C VAL A 98 15.61 -7.12 -0.91
N PRO A 99 15.59 -7.86 -2.04
CA PRO A 99 16.77 -8.62 -2.49
C PRO A 99 18.00 -7.73 -2.71
N TRP A 100 17.83 -6.54 -3.31
CA TRP A 100 18.92 -5.59 -3.50
C TRP A 100 19.48 -5.04 -2.19
N LEU A 101 18.63 -4.64 -1.26
CA LEU A 101 19.03 -4.15 0.07
C LEU A 101 19.75 -5.24 0.87
N LEU A 102 19.29 -6.49 0.78
CA LEU A 102 19.95 -7.62 1.41
C LEU A 102 21.32 -7.92 0.76
N LEU A 103 21.44 -7.77 -0.56
CA LEU A 103 22.70 -7.91 -1.28
C LEU A 103 23.72 -6.85 -0.84
N LEU A 104 23.28 -5.59 -0.70
CA LEU A 104 24.10 -4.49 -0.17
C LEU A 104 24.54 -4.73 1.29
N LEU A 105 23.68 -5.29 2.14
CA LEU A 105 23.97 -5.50 3.57
C LEU A 105 24.81 -6.75 3.86
N LYS A 106 24.60 -7.85 3.12
CA LYS A 106 25.24 -9.15 3.41
C LYS A 106 26.32 -9.55 2.40
N GLY A 107 26.46 -8.83 1.27
CA GLY A 107 27.43 -9.15 0.23
C GLY A 107 27.25 -10.53 -0.41
N TRP A 108 26.09 -11.16 -0.23
CA TRP A 108 25.82 -12.53 -0.65
C TRP A 108 25.29 -12.59 -2.10
N PRO A 109 25.70 -13.58 -2.92
CA PRO A 109 25.18 -13.80 -4.27
C PRO A 109 23.82 -14.52 -4.21
N GLY A 110 22.86 -13.93 -3.51
CA GLY A 110 21.47 -14.38 -3.51
C GLY A 110 20.75 -13.96 -4.79
N SER A 111 19.55 -14.52 -5.02
CA SER A 111 18.70 -14.16 -6.16
C SER A 111 18.50 -12.65 -6.26
N ILE A 112 18.73 -12.09 -7.45
CA ILE A 112 18.61 -10.64 -7.75
C ILE A 112 17.14 -10.18 -7.67
N GLY A 113 16.18 -11.13 -7.66
CA GLY A 113 14.77 -10.86 -7.44
C GLY A 113 14.09 -11.98 -6.66
N ALA A 114 13.16 -11.60 -5.77
CA ALA A 114 12.23 -12.55 -5.17
C ALA A 114 11.12 -12.82 -6.17
N TYR A 115 11.22 -13.94 -6.90
CA TYR A 115 10.16 -14.34 -7.82
C TYR A 115 8.98 -14.88 -7.01
N ASP A 116 7.97 -14.03 -6.83
CA ASP A 116 6.70 -14.39 -6.24
C ASP A 116 5.56 -13.95 -7.18
N PRO A 117 4.84 -14.91 -7.78
CA PRO A 117 3.68 -14.64 -8.62
C PRO A 117 2.63 -13.76 -7.91
N ALA A 118 2.42 -13.95 -6.60
CA ALA A 118 1.44 -13.15 -5.86
C ALA A 118 1.86 -11.67 -5.82
N THR A 119 3.13 -11.40 -5.52
CA THR A 119 3.65 -10.03 -5.51
C THR A 119 3.60 -9.37 -6.90
N LEU A 120 3.91 -10.11 -7.98
CA LEU A 120 3.81 -9.59 -9.35
C LEU A 120 2.36 -9.27 -9.75
N THR A 121 1.40 -10.12 -9.38
CA THR A 121 -0.01 -9.84 -9.65
C THR A 121 -0.49 -8.60 -8.89
N LEU A 122 -0.02 -8.40 -7.66
CA LEU A 122 -0.28 -7.20 -6.86
C LEU A 122 0.25 -5.93 -7.52
N ALA A 123 1.45 -5.98 -8.10
CA ALA A 123 1.99 -4.87 -8.88
C ALA A 123 1.13 -4.56 -10.11
N ALA A 124 0.72 -5.60 -10.85
CA ALA A 124 -0.14 -5.44 -12.02
C ALA A 124 -1.50 -4.84 -11.66
N VAL A 125 -2.15 -5.33 -10.59
CA VAL A 125 -3.42 -4.79 -10.09
C VAL A 125 -3.25 -3.33 -9.66
N GLY A 126 -2.17 -3.01 -8.95
CA GLY A 126 -1.86 -1.63 -8.53
C GLY A 126 -1.74 -0.68 -9.73
N LEU A 127 -1.03 -1.09 -10.79
CA LEU A 127 -0.91 -0.33 -12.02
C LEU A 127 -2.26 -0.14 -12.73
N MET A 128 -3.08 -1.19 -12.82
CA MET A 128 -4.41 -1.10 -13.41
C MET A 128 -5.30 -0.10 -12.66
N MET A 129 -5.25 -0.10 -11.34
CA MET A 129 -5.98 0.89 -10.53
C MET A 129 -5.52 2.33 -10.84
N MET A 130 -4.22 2.54 -11.00
CA MET A 130 -3.69 3.85 -11.38
C MET A 130 -4.20 4.29 -12.76
N VAL A 131 -4.15 3.41 -13.75
CA VAL A 131 -4.69 3.66 -15.10
C VAL A 131 -6.17 4.02 -15.04
N LEU A 132 -6.98 3.23 -14.33
CA LEU A 132 -8.42 3.48 -14.17
C LEU A 132 -8.71 4.86 -13.57
N SER A 133 -7.96 5.28 -12.55
CA SER A 133 -8.16 6.61 -11.97
C SER A 133 -7.74 7.75 -12.91
N GLY A 134 -6.77 7.50 -13.80
CA GLY A 134 -6.38 8.43 -14.87
C GLY A 134 -7.48 8.58 -15.93
N LEU A 135 -8.09 7.46 -16.34
CA LEU A 135 -9.23 7.45 -17.25
C LEU A 135 -10.43 8.20 -16.67
N TRP A 136 -10.72 8.04 -15.37
CA TRP A 136 -11.75 8.83 -14.70
C TRP A 136 -11.47 10.34 -14.74
N ARG A 137 -10.21 10.76 -14.55
CA ARG A 137 -9.84 12.17 -14.66
C ARG A 137 -10.10 12.71 -16.06
N GLN A 138 -9.78 11.94 -17.10
CA GLN A 138 -10.06 12.33 -18.49
C GLN A 138 -11.56 12.42 -18.76
N ALA A 139 -12.35 11.46 -18.29
CA ALA A 139 -13.79 11.48 -18.45
C ALA A 139 -14.44 12.70 -17.78
N GLU A 140 -13.99 13.06 -16.57
CA GLU A 140 -14.45 14.29 -15.88
C GLU A 140 -14.07 15.56 -16.66
N GLN A 141 -12.86 15.62 -17.22
CA GLN A 141 -12.43 16.76 -18.05
C GLN A 141 -13.27 16.90 -19.30
N MET A 142 -13.52 15.80 -20.02
CA MET A 142 -14.38 15.82 -21.21
C MET A 142 -15.82 16.20 -20.87
N ALA A 143 -16.36 15.72 -19.74
CA ALA A 143 -17.69 16.11 -19.29
C ALA A 143 -17.80 17.61 -19.00
N GLN A 144 -16.76 18.19 -18.39
CA GLN A 144 -16.69 19.63 -18.12
C GLN A 144 -16.61 20.44 -19.42
N GLU A 145 -15.82 20.00 -20.41
CA GLU A 145 -15.76 20.66 -21.72
C GLU A 145 -17.11 20.65 -22.43
N LEU A 146 -17.89 19.55 -22.34
CA LEU A 146 -19.25 19.52 -22.89
C LEU A 146 -20.23 20.44 -22.16
N GLU A 147 -20.07 20.61 -20.85
CA GLU A 147 -20.91 21.49 -20.04
C GLU A 147 -20.63 22.98 -20.35
N GLU A 148 -19.41 23.33 -20.78
CA GLU A 148 -19.07 24.67 -21.25
C GLU A 148 -19.69 25.03 -22.62
N PHE A 149 -20.09 24.04 -23.42
CA PHE A 149 -20.71 24.26 -24.74
C PHE A 149 -22.24 24.41 -24.71
N ILE A 150 -22.91 24.04 -23.60
CA ILE A 150 -24.37 24.12 -23.40
C ILE A 150 -24.72 25.45 -22.71
#